data_AF-A0AAY5ECZ9-F1
#
_entry.id   AF-A0AAY5ECZ9-F1
#
_cell.length_a   1.000
_cell.length_b   1.000
_cell.length_c   1.000
_cell.angle_alpha   90.00
_cell.angle_beta   90.00
_cell.angle_gamma   90.00
#
_symmetry.space_group_name_H-M   'P 1'
#
loop_
_entity.id
_entity.type
_entity.pdbx_description
1 polymer ?
#
loop_
_entity_poly.entity_id
_entity_poly.type
_entity_poly.pdbx_seq_one_letter_code
_entity_poly.pdbx_strand_id
1 'polypeptide(L)'
;MLDFVIFAVTFVVILVGAVLYLPAVSIQCLLFYRDGNLQDIVNKGSLHEFLVGLHEQFGSVASFWFGRRPVVSLGSVDQLRQHINPNRTTDSFETMLKSLLGYQSGTGMAVTEALMRKKVYEGAINKTLDKNFPLLLKLVEELVGKWESYPESQHTPICAHLLGLAMKAVTQMAMGARFADDAEVIRFRKNHEAIWSEIGKGFLDGSLEKSYSRKACYASALAEMESVLKSVIKENSGRGSNQLTFMDSLLQAKLSERQIMEESMVFTLAGCVITANLCIWAVHFLSVSETVQEKLHQELTDVLGDEPVSLDKIPQLRYCQQVLSETVRAAKLTPIAARLQEVEGKVDGHVIPKETLVIYALGVVLQDADTWTLPYRFDPDRFTDESVMKSFSLLGFSGNQACPELRFAYTVAAVLLSALVQKLRLHRVEGQVVESRYELVTRPKDDTWITVRQSKMI
;
A
#
# COMPACT_ATOMS: atom_id res chain seq x y z
N MET A 1 53.36 33.91 6.13
CA MET A 1 53.63 32.73 5.28
C MET A 1 53.50 31.43 6.04
N LEU A 2 54.10 31.30 7.23
CA LEU A 2 54.04 30.07 8.04
C LEU A 2 52.61 29.67 8.43
N ASP A 3 51.76 30.61 8.83
CA ASP A 3 50.37 30.33 9.25
C ASP A 3 49.49 29.79 8.13
N PHE A 4 49.75 30.20 6.88
CA PHE A 4 49.04 29.73 5.71
C PHE A 4 49.44 28.30 5.34
N VAL A 5 50.72 27.97 5.52
CA VAL A 5 51.24 26.60 5.33
C VAL A 5 50.69 25.67 6.41
N ILE A 6 50.63 26.12 7.67
CA ILE A 6 50.03 25.34 8.76
C ILE A 6 48.55 25.08 8.47
N PHE A 7 47.77 26.11 8.09
CA PHE A 7 46.36 25.94 7.74
C PHE A 7 46.16 24.97 6.56
N ALA A 8 46.94 25.11 5.49
CA ALA A 8 46.84 24.23 4.33
C ALA A 8 47.18 22.77 4.67
N VAL A 9 48.22 22.54 5.48
CA VAL A 9 48.61 21.19 5.91
C VAL A 9 47.55 20.60 6.85
N THR A 10 47.04 21.38 7.81
CA THR A 10 45.97 20.90 8.71
C THR A 10 44.68 20.61 7.95
N PHE A 11 44.32 21.44 6.96
CA PHE A 11 43.15 21.21 6.11
C PHE A 11 43.30 19.94 5.27
N VAL A 12 44.46 19.72 4.65
CA VAL A 12 44.73 18.50 3.87
C VAL A 12 44.76 17.26 4.77
N VAL A 13 45.33 17.35 5.97
CA VAL A 13 45.35 16.22 6.93
C VAL A 13 43.94 15.92 7.45
N ILE A 14 43.10 16.93 7.70
CA ILE A 14 41.70 16.72 8.08
C ILE A 14 40.90 16.15 6.91
N LEU A 15 41.16 16.59 5.67
CA LEU A 15 40.45 16.11 4.48
C LEU A 15 40.86 14.67 4.12
N VAL A 16 42.16 14.36 4.22
CA VAL A 16 42.70 12.99 4.08
C VAL A 16 42.23 12.12 5.24
N GLY A 17 42.18 12.65 6.46
CA GLY A 17 41.59 11.99 7.62
C GLY A 17 40.10 11.68 7.41
N ALA A 18 39.32 12.63 6.92
CA ALA A 18 37.89 12.44 6.62
C ALA A 18 37.67 11.44 5.48
N VAL A 19 38.54 11.43 4.46
CA VAL A 19 38.48 10.49 3.33
C VAL A 19 38.96 9.08 3.72
N LEU A 20 39.95 8.95 4.62
CA LEU A 20 40.46 7.66 5.12
C LEU A 20 39.66 7.09 6.31
N TYR A 21 38.93 7.93 7.04
CA TYR A 21 38.01 7.52 8.11
C TYR A 21 36.59 7.21 7.59
N LEU A 22 36.32 7.47 6.32
CA LEU A 22 35.22 6.82 5.62
C LEU A 22 35.61 5.34 5.46
N PRO A 23 34.89 4.39 6.11
CA PRO A 23 35.21 2.99 5.97
C PRO A 23 35.19 2.61 4.49
N ALA A 24 36.16 1.79 4.07
CA ALA A 24 36.38 1.31 2.70
C ALA A 24 35.25 0.41 2.13
N VAL A 25 34.03 0.57 2.64
CA VAL A 25 32.79 -0.08 2.21
C VAL A 25 31.68 0.98 2.20
N SER A 26 31.93 2.11 1.55
CA SER A 26 30.95 3.19 1.45
C SER A 26 29.86 2.80 0.45
N ILE A 27 28.61 2.71 0.91
CA ILE A 27 27.47 2.56 0.00
C ILE A 27 27.54 3.69 -1.02
N GLN A 28 27.46 3.35 -2.32
CA GLN A 28 27.49 4.37 -3.37
C GLN A 28 26.37 5.39 -3.12
N CYS A 29 26.74 6.67 -3.08
CA CYS A 29 25.90 7.74 -2.57
C CYS A 29 25.78 8.84 -3.62
N LEU A 30 24.56 9.30 -3.89
CA LEU A 30 24.36 10.56 -4.60
C LEU A 30 24.86 11.73 -3.74
N LEU A 31 25.54 12.68 -4.39
CA LEU A 31 26.11 13.85 -3.72
C LEU A 31 25.03 14.66 -3.00
N PHE A 32 25.36 15.12 -1.79
CA PHE A 32 24.50 15.99 -0.99
C PHE A 32 24.48 17.42 -1.55
N TYR A 33 23.27 17.95 -1.77
CA TYR A 33 23.01 19.37 -2.00
C TYR A 33 22.20 19.95 -0.83
N ARG A 34 21.98 21.28 -0.79
CA ARG A 34 21.35 22.00 0.36
C ARG A 34 20.06 21.35 0.90
N ASP A 35 19.24 20.78 0.01
CA ASP A 35 17.98 20.08 0.32
C ASP A 35 18.02 18.56 0.01
N GLY A 36 19.21 17.97 -0.08
CA GLY A 36 19.41 16.57 -0.50
C GLY A 36 18.99 16.33 -1.96
N ASN A 37 18.39 15.18 -2.22
CA ASN A 37 17.93 14.73 -3.55
C ASN A 37 16.41 14.94 -3.76
N LEU A 38 15.74 15.77 -2.95
CA LEU A 38 14.30 16.01 -3.09
C LEU A 38 13.94 16.58 -4.46
N GLN A 39 14.77 17.46 -5.02
CA GLN A 39 14.52 18.00 -6.36
C GLN A 39 14.71 16.94 -7.45
N ASP A 40 15.65 16.00 -7.27
CA ASP A 40 15.84 14.88 -8.21
C ASP A 40 14.61 13.96 -8.21
N ILE A 41 14.03 13.71 -7.03
CA ILE A 41 12.77 12.97 -6.87
C ILE A 41 11.63 13.67 -7.60
N VAL A 42 11.46 14.99 -7.39
CA VAL A 42 10.45 15.80 -8.09
C VAL A 42 10.64 15.72 -9.60
N ASN A 43 11.88 15.88 -10.09
CA ASN A 43 12.20 15.89 -11.51
C ASN A 43 11.95 14.52 -12.18
N LYS A 44 12.09 13.42 -11.43
CA LYS A 44 11.78 12.06 -11.90
C LYS A 44 10.29 11.74 -11.89
N GLY A 45 9.46 12.52 -11.19
CA GLY A 45 8.00 12.37 -11.11
C GLY A 45 7.53 11.76 -9.79
N SER A 46 8.33 10.87 -9.19
CA SER A 46 8.03 10.19 -7.93
C SER A 46 9.29 9.62 -7.28
N LEU A 47 9.17 9.26 -6.00
CA LEU A 47 10.24 8.53 -5.30
C LEU A 47 10.50 7.16 -5.94
N HIS A 48 9.48 6.47 -6.44
CA HIS A 48 9.68 5.18 -7.11
C HIS A 48 10.52 5.32 -8.39
N GLU A 49 10.17 6.28 -9.26
CA GLU A 49 10.90 6.52 -10.52
C GLU A 49 12.34 6.98 -10.27
N PHE A 50 12.57 7.75 -9.20
CA PHE A 50 13.92 8.06 -8.73
C PHE A 50 14.68 6.82 -8.29
N LEU A 51 14.06 5.92 -7.51
CA LEU A 51 14.69 4.69 -7.05
C LEU A 51 15.01 3.71 -8.18
N VAL A 52 14.18 3.64 -9.23
CA VAL A 52 14.50 2.86 -10.44
C VAL A 52 15.83 3.33 -11.02
N GLY A 53 15.95 4.63 -11.33
CA GLY A 53 17.20 5.18 -11.87
C GLY A 53 18.40 5.06 -10.92
N LEU A 54 18.16 5.18 -9.61
CA LEU A 54 19.19 5.00 -8.59
C LEU A 54 19.76 3.57 -8.63
N HIS A 55 18.90 2.56 -8.66
CA HIS A 55 19.31 1.16 -8.65
C HIS A 55 19.87 0.69 -10.00
N GLU A 56 19.42 1.27 -11.11
CA GLU A 56 20.06 1.09 -12.43
C GLU A 56 21.52 1.60 -12.44
N GLN A 57 21.78 2.72 -11.74
CA GLN A 57 23.10 3.35 -11.74
C GLN A 57 24.07 2.74 -10.71
N PHE A 58 23.60 2.43 -9.50
CA PHE A 58 24.46 2.10 -8.36
C PHE A 58 24.27 0.65 -7.85
N GLY A 59 23.43 -0.15 -8.51
CA GLY A 59 23.18 -1.54 -8.14
C GLY A 59 22.19 -1.70 -6.99
N SER A 60 22.17 -2.86 -6.35
CA SER A 60 21.10 -3.27 -5.43
C SER A 60 21.16 -2.63 -4.04
N VAL A 61 22.28 -2.01 -3.66
CA VAL A 61 22.44 -1.21 -2.43
C VAL A 61 22.92 0.18 -2.82
N ALA A 62 22.09 1.18 -2.57
CA ALA A 62 22.41 2.57 -2.89
C ALA A 62 22.03 3.48 -1.73
N SER A 63 22.63 4.67 -1.67
CA SER A 63 22.27 5.67 -0.67
C SER A 63 22.04 7.03 -1.30
N PHE A 64 21.19 7.83 -0.66
CA PHE A 64 20.85 9.17 -1.10
C PHE A 64 20.36 10.00 0.09
N TRP A 65 20.17 11.30 -0.13
CA TRP A 65 19.72 12.21 0.91
C TRP A 65 18.24 12.55 0.72
N PHE A 66 17.40 12.14 1.67
CA PHE A 66 15.99 12.55 1.70
C PHE A 66 15.86 13.78 2.60
N GLY A 67 15.88 14.97 1.97
CA GLY A 67 16.07 16.23 2.67
C GLY A 67 17.44 16.24 3.36
N ARG A 68 17.44 16.37 4.69
CA ARG A 68 18.68 16.35 5.51
C ARG A 68 18.99 14.98 6.11
N ARG A 69 18.19 13.96 5.83
CA ARG A 69 18.36 12.62 6.40
C ARG A 69 19.09 11.71 5.39
N PRO A 70 20.17 11.04 5.78
CA PRO A 70 20.76 9.99 4.96
C PRO A 70 19.80 8.79 4.91
N VAL A 71 19.66 8.22 3.72
CA VAL A 71 18.79 7.06 3.45
C VAL A 71 19.59 5.99 2.73
N VAL A 72 19.40 4.75 3.14
CA VAL A 72 19.87 3.57 2.40
C VAL A 72 18.69 2.95 1.68
N SER A 73 18.82 2.66 0.39
CA SER A 73 17.82 1.97 -0.42
C SER A 73 18.31 0.57 -0.79
N LEU A 74 17.43 -0.41 -0.63
CA LEU A 74 17.67 -1.81 -1.00
C LEU A 74 16.75 -2.20 -2.15
N GLY A 75 17.32 -2.70 -3.25
CA GLY A 75 16.66 -2.90 -4.54
C GLY A 75 16.63 -4.34 -5.04
N SER A 76 16.97 -5.35 -4.22
CA SER A 76 16.81 -6.77 -4.58
C SER A 76 16.27 -7.61 -3.42
N VAL A 77 15.71 -8.78 -3.74
CA VAL A 77 15.21 -9.75 -2.77
C VAL A 77 16.30 -10.19 -1.78
N ASP A 78 17.54 -10.38 -2.25
CA ASP A 78 18.63 -10.90 -1.42
C ASP A 78 19.07 -9.91 -0.34
N GLN A 79 19.22 -8.63 -0.70
CA GLN A 79 19.57 -7.60 0.29
C GLN A 79 18.41 -7.31 1.25
N LEU A 80 17.16 -7.35 0.78
CA LEU A 80 16.00 -7.29 1.66
C LEU A 80 16.00 -8.47 2.65
N ARG A 81 16.31 -9.70 2.19
CA ARG A 81 16.38 -10.88 3.05
C ARG A 81 17.45 -10.75 4.14
N GLN A 82 18.60 -10.18 3.82
CA GLN A 82 19.67 -9.93 4.79
C GLN A 82 19.28 -8.88 5.85
N HIS A 83 18.50 -7.88 5.44
CA HIS A 83 18.08 -6.79 6.32
C HIS A 83 16.86 -7.13 7.18
N ILE A 84 15.89 -7.88 6.63
CA ILE A 84 14.66 -8.22 7.33
C ILE A 84 14.98 -9.11 8.53
N ASN A 85 14.71 -8.59 9.73
CA ASN A 85 14.79 -9.37 10.95
C ASN A 85 13.45 -10.10 11.19
N PRO A 86 13.38 -11.44 11.08
CA PRO A 86 12.14 -12.19 11.25
C PRO A 86 11.57 -12.11 12.69
N ASN A 87 12.41 -11.75 13.67
CA ASN A 87 12.00 -11.58 15.06
C ASN A 87 11.43 -10.18 15.35
N ARG A 88 11.37 -9.29 14.34
CA ARG A 88 10.80 -7.94 14.44
C ARG A 88 9.74 -7.73 13.37
N THR A 89 8.50 -7.70 13.83
CA THR A 89 7.28 -7.79 13.00
C THR A 89 6.63 -6.44 12.72
N THR A 90 7.33 -5.32 12.97
CA THR A 90 6.78 -3.99 12.66
C THR A 90 6.49 -3.89 11.17
N ASP A 91 5.24 -3.57 10.84
CA ASP A 91 4.83 -3.32 9.48
C ASP A 91 5.46 -2.00 9.01
N SER A 92 6.30 -2.10 7.98
CA SER A 92 7.06 -0.97 7.43
C SER A 92 6.17 0.08 6.77
N PHE A 93 5.06 -0.35 6.17
CA PHE A 93 4.10 0.56 5.55
C PHE A 93 3.32 1.31 6.64
N GLU A 94 2.78 0.58 7.62
CA GLU A 94 2.04 1.13 8.75
C GLU A 94 2.88 2.14 9.55
N THR A 95 4.15 1.78 9.83
CA THR A 95 5.08 2.64 10.57
C THR A 95 5.33 3.95 9.83
N MET A 96 5.55 3.87 8.50
CA MET A 96 5.71 5.04 7.66
C MET A 96 4.45 5.91 7.68
N LEU A 97 3.28 5.32 7.49
CA LEU A 97 2.02 6.04 7.46
C LEU A 97 1.72 6.74 8.80
N LYS A 98 1.89 6.05 9.94
CA LYS A 98 1.72 6.64 11.28
C LYS A 98 2.64 7.84 11.48
N SER A 99 3.90 7.74 11.04
CA SER A 99 4.83 8.87 11.08
C SER A 99 4.38 10.06 10.23
N LEU A 100 3.81 9.83 9.05
CA LEU A 100 3.30 10.89 8.16
C LEU A 100 2.04 11.56 8.71
N LEU A 101 1.22 10.81 9.45
CA LEU A 101 0.06 11.33 10.18
C LEU A 101 0.43 12.08 11.47
N GLY A 102 1.72 12.11 11.84
CA GLY A 102 2.19 12.75 13.07
C GLY A 102 1.98 11.89 14.33
N TYR A 103 1.58 10.63 14.18
CA TYR A 103 1.51 9.68 15.29
C TYR A 103 2.91 9.17 15.63
N GLN A 104 3.23 9.10 16.92
CA GLN A 104 4.51 8.54 17.36
C GLN A 104 4.52 7.04 17.05
N SER A 105 5.26 6.62 16.03
CA SER A 105 5.72 5.24 15.92
C SER A 105 6.51 4.95 17.19
N GLY A 106 6.11 3.98 18.00
CA GLY A 106 6.63 3.74 19.35
C GLY A 106 8.14 3.48 19.40
N THR A 107 8.96 4.52 19.27
CA THR A 107 10.38 4.51 19.54
C THR A 107 10.54 4.20 21.02
N GLY A 108 10.82 2.93 21.32
CA GLY A 108 10.90 2.41 22.70
C GLY A 108 9.76 1.48 23.13
N MET A 109 8.80 1.15 22.27
CA MET A 109 7.84 0.07 22.57
C MET A 109 8.58 -1.27 22.67
N ALA A 110 8.27 -2.05 23.71
CA ALA A 110 8.81 -3.40 23.83
C ALA A 110 8.35 -4.25 22.63
N VAL A 111 9.23 -5.09 22.09
CA VAL A 111 8.93 -5.98 20.93
C VAL A 111 7.63 -6.77 21.15
N THR A 112 7.40 -7.22 22.39
CA THR A 112 6.18 -7.93 22.80
C THR A 112 4.92 -7.07 22.64
N GLU A 113 4.98 -5.79 22.99
CA GLU A 113 3.86 -4.86 22.88
C GLU A 113 3.50 -4.57 21.41
N ALA A 114 4.51 -4.35 20.56
CA ALA A 114 4.30 -4.16 19.13
C ALA A 114 3.67 -5.40 18.46
N LEU A 115 4.11 -6.61 18.83
CA LEU A 115 3.53 -7.85 18.32
C LEU A 115 2.08 -8.03 18.79
N MET A 116 1.79 -7.74 20.06
CA MET A 116 0.43 -7.80 20.59
C MET A 116 -0.49 -6.78 19.90
N ARG A 117 -0.01 -5.55 19.69
CA ARG A 117 -0.73 -4.49 18.99
C ARG A 117 -1.08 -4.90 17.56
N LYS A 118 -0.11 -5.45 16.80
CA LYS A 118 -0.35 -6.00 15.45
C LYS A 118 -1.42 -7.10 15.47
N LYS A 119 -1.34 -8.05 16.41
CA LYS A 119 -2.32 -9.14 16.52
C LYS A 119 -3.72 -8.66 16.87
N VAL A 120 -3.84 -7.65 17.74
CA VAL A 120 -5.13 -7.03 18.09
C VAL A 120 -5.72 -6.33 16.87
N TYR A 121 -4.89 -5.57 16.14
CA TYR A 121 -5.27 -4.87 14.93
C TYR A 121 -5.77 -5.84 13.83
N GLU A 122 -4.94 -6.83 13.49
CA GLU A 122 -5.27 -7.85 12.49
C GLU A 122 -6.50 -8.67 12.91
N GLY A 123 -6.57 -9.06 14.19
CA GLY A 123 -7.71 -9.77 14.75
C GLY A 123 -9.00 -8.97 14.68
N ALA A 124 -8.95 -7.65 14.91
CA ALA A 124 -10.10 -6.76 14.80
C ALA A 124 -10.58 -6.66 13.34
N ILE A 125 -9.67 -6.47 12.37
CA ILE A 125 -10.03 -6.45 10.94
C ILE A 125 -10.70 -7.76 10.54
N ASN A 126 -10.07 -8.90 10.87
CA ASN A 126 -10.56 -10.22 10.50
C ASN A 126 -11.92 -10.53 11.13
N LYS A 127 -12.09 -10.27 12.43
CA LYS A 127 -13.35 -10.50 13.13
C LYS A 127 -14.49 -9.64 12.56
N THR A 128 -14.19 -8.38 12.24
CA THR A 128 -15.16 -7.47 11.62
C THR A 128 -15.50 -7.92 10.21
N LEU A 129 -14.53 -8.30 9.38
CA LEU A 129 -14.76 -8.83 8.04
C LEU A 129 -15.67 -10.07 8.09
N ASP A 130 -15.35 -11.04 8.95
CA ASP A 130 -16.09 -12.29 9.05
C ASP A 130 -17.54 -12.07 9.50
N LYS A 131 -17.78 -11.12 10.42
CA LYS A 131 -19.12 -10.77 10.89
C LYS A 131 -19.93 -9.93 9.90
N ASN A 132 -19.26 -9.18 9.04
CA ASN A 132 -19.90 -8.25 8.11
C ASN A 132 -19.77 -8.68 6.63
N PHE A 133 -19.39 -9.92 6.36
CA PHE A 133 -19.29 -10.42 4.99
C PHE A 133 -20.59 -10.32 4.17
N PRO A 134 -21.79 -10.54 4.73
CA PRO A 134 -23.04 -10.30 3.99
C PRO A 134 -23.22 -8.85 3.53
N LEU A 135 -22.70 -7.87 4.30
CA LEU A 135 -22.69 -6.47 3.87
C LEU A 135 -21.76 -6.28 2.67
N LEU A 136 -20.58 -6.91 2.68
CA LEU A 136 -19.66 -6.86 1.56
C LEU A 136 -20.28 -7.44 0.27
N LEU A 137 -20.93 -8.60 0.37
CA LEU A 137 -21.67 -9.19 -0.76
C LEU A 137 -22.69 -8.21 -1.31
N LYS A 138 -23.54 -7.66 -0.45
CA LYS A 138 -24.57 -6.68 -0.83
C LYS A 138 -23.97 -5.46 -1.55
N LEU A 139 -22.89 -4.89 -1.03
CA LEU A 139 -22.24 -3.71 -1.63
C LEU A 139 -21.68 -4.01 -3.02
N VAL A 140 -21.12 -5.20 -3.22
CA VAL A 140 -20.61 -5.64 -4.53
C VAL A 140 -21.76 -5.93 -5.49
N GLU A 141 -22.81 -6.62 -5.04
CA GLU A 141 -24.01 -6.89 -5.85
C GLU A 141 -24.69 -5.62 -6.34
N GLU A 142 -24.82 -4.60 -5.47
CA GLU A 142 -25.35 -3.29 -5.85
C GLU A 142 -24.49 -2.61 -6.93
N LEU A 143 -23.16 -2.71 -6.82
CA LEU A 143 -22.25 -2.14 -7.82
C LEU A 143 -22.33 -2.89 -9.16
N VAL A 144 -22.29 -4.22 -9.13
CA VAL A 144 -22.31 -5.07 -10.33
C VAL A 144 -23.67 -4.95 -11.02
N GLY A 145 -24.77 -4.96 -10.27
CA GLY A 145 -26.12 -4.74 -10.83
C GLY A 145 -26.25 -3.36 -11.49
N LYS A 146 -25.57 -2.33 -10.97
CA LYS A 146 -25.49 -1.03 -11.65
C LYS A 146 -24.75 -1.14 -12.98
N TRP A 147 -23.64 -1.88 -13.05
CA TRP A 147 -22.87 -2.05 -14.28
C TRP A 147 -23.64 -2.89 -15.32
N GLU A 148 -24.39 -3.90 -14.89
CA GLU A 148 -25.30 -4.69 -15.74
C GLU A 148 -26.41 -3.84 -16.37
N SER A 149 -26.84 -2.78 -15.67
CA SER A 149 -27.89 -1.87 -16.15
C SER A 149 -27.40 -0.88 -17.22
N TYR A 150 -26.09 -0.75 -17.44
CA TYR A 150 -25.55 0.18 -18.42
C TYR A 150 -25.75 -0.34 -19.85
N PRO A 151 -26.05 0.55 -20.81
CA PRO A 151 -26.05 0.19 -22.23
C PRO A 151 -24.69 -0.34 -22.67
N GLU A 152 -24.66 -1.32 -23.58
CA GLU A 152 -23.40 -1.91 -24.09
C GLU A 152 -22.47 -0.88 -24.76
N SER A 153 -23.01 0.24 -25.23
CA SER A 153 -22.25 1.34 -25.82
C SER A 153 -21.58 2.25 -24.79
N GLN A 154 -21.94 2.14 -23.50
CA GLN A 154 -21.45 2.99 -22.45
C GLN A 154 -20.15 2.41 -21.85
N HIS A 155 -19.14 3.26 -21.68
CA HIS A 155 -17.96 2.92 -20.90
C HIS A 155 -18.17 3.16 -19.41
N THR A 156 -17.61 2.28 -18.59
CA THR A 156 -17.70 2.30 -17.14
C THR A 156 -16.41 2.89 -16.54
N PRO A 157 -16.50 3.99 -15.76
CA PRO A 157 -15.35 4.56 -15.06
C PRO A 157 -15.02 3.73 -13.81
N ILE A 158 -13.95 2.94 -13.87
CA ILE A 158 -13.66 1.99 -12.80
C ILE A 158 -13.00 2.66 -11.59
N CYS A 159 -12.25 3.76 -11.75
CA CYS A 159 -11.58 4.38 -10.62
C CYS A 159 -12.57 4.99 -9.63
N ALA A 160 -13.53 5.78 -10.11
CA ALA A 160 -14.54 6.40 -9.25
C ALA A 160 -15.46 5.37 -8.58
N HIS A 161 -15.89 4.35 -9.33
CA HIS A 161 -16.79 3.31 -8.82
C HIS A 161 -16.12 2.42 -7.77
N LEU A 162 -14.90 1.96 -8.03
CA LEU A 162 -14.20 1.05 -7.11
C LEU A 162 -13.63 1.77 -5.89
N LEU A 163 -13.29 3.06 -6.02
CA LEU A 163 -13.04 3.91 -4.86
C LEU A 163 -14.29 4.07 -3.99
N GLY A 164 -15.46 4.28 -4.61
CA GLY A 164 -16.74 4.35 -3.89
C GLY A 164 -17.05 3.06 -3.13
N LEU A 165 -16.88 1.89 -3.78
CA LEU A 165 -17.03 0.58 -3.13
C LEU A 165 -16.08 0.41 -1.95
N ALA A 166 -14.79 0.68 -2.15
CA ALA A 166 -13.78 0.54 -1.09
C ALA A 166 -14.06 1.47 0.08
N MET A 167 -14.39 2.74 -0.18
CA MET A 167 -14.78 3.70 0.86
C MET A 167 -15.97 3.18 1.64
N LYS A 168 -17.06 2.82 0.96
CA LYS A 168 -18.30 2.37 1.60
C LYS A 168 -18.11 1.07 2.40
N ALA A 169 -17.30 0.13 1.91
CA ALA A 169 -16.97 -1.09 2.61
C ALA A 169 -16.12 -0.81 3.86
N VAL A 170 -15.00 -0.10 3.71
CA VAL A 170 -14.05 0.16 4.81
C VAL A 170 -14.70 1.03 5.89
N THR A 171 -15.41 2.10 5.54
CA THR A 171 -16.01 2.99 6.54
C THR A 171 -17.14 2.32 7.30
N GLN A 172 -17.97 1.47 6.66
CA GLN A 172 -18.99 0.70 7.38
C GLN A 172 -18.40 -0.41 8.24
N MET A 173 -17.35 -1.10 7.77
CA MET A 173 -16.63 -2.08 8.60
C MET A 173 -15.98 -1.38 9.81
N ALA A 174 -15.40 -0.20 9.57
CA ALA A 174 -14.67 0.54 10.59
C ALA A 174 -15.58 1.17 11.64
N MET A 175 -16.63 1.85 11.19
CA MET A 175 -17.44 2.81 11.96
C MET A 175 -18.94 2.52 11.95
N GLY A 176 -19.38 1.46 11.26
CA GLY A 176 -20.76 0.96 11.29
C GLY A 176 -21.73 1.66 10.35
N ALA A 177 -23.02 1.43 10.60
CA ALA A 177 -24.13 1.79 9.72
C ALA A 177 -24.29 3.28 9.39
N ARG A 178 -23.62 4.19 10.13
CA ARG A 178 -23.55 5.61 9.78
C ARG A 178 -23.09 5.82 8.33
N PHE A 179 -22.18 4.98 7.86
CA PHE A 179 -21.64 5.05 6.51
C PHE A 179 -22.43 4.24 5.47
N ALA A 180 -23.65 3.79 5.82
CA ALA A 180 -24.61 3.36 4.82
C ALA A 180 -25.17 4.54 4.02
N ASP A 181 -25.16 5.75 4.60
CA ASP A 181 -25.52 7.01 3.94
C ASP A 181 -24.37 7.49 3.04
N ASP A 182 -24.64 7.60 1.74
CA ASP A 182 -23.66 8.07 0.76
C ASP A 182 -23.19 9.50 1.02
N ALA A 183 -24.01 10.35 1.67
CA ALA A 183 -23.59 11.70 2.03
C ALA A 183 -22.47 11.71 3.09
N GLU A 184 -22.50 10.77 4.04
CA GLU A 184 -21.43 10.58 5.02
C GLU A 184 -20.15 10.06 4.34
N VAL A 185 -20.28 9.11 3.41
CA VAL A 185 -19.14 8.59 2.63
C VAL A 185 -18.50 9.69 1.78
N ILE A 186 -19.29 10.56 1.14
CA ILE A 186 -18.78 11.68 0.34
C ILE A 186 -18.05 12.72 1.22
N ARG A 187 -18.62 13.07 2.38
CA ARG A 187 -17.95 13.95 3.36
C ARG A 187 -16.60 13.37 3.80
N PHE A 188 -16.58 12.09 4.15
CA PHE A 188 -15.36 11.39 4.55
C PHE A 188 -14.33 11.36 3.43
N ARG A 189 -14.75 11.02 2.20
CA ARG A 189 -13.88 10.98 1.02
C ARG A 189 -13.17 12.31 0.78
N LYS A 190 -13.84 13.45 0.96
CA LYS A 190 -13.23 14.77 0.76
C LYS A 190 -12.02 14.97 1.69
N ASN A 191 -12.18 14.67 2.97
CA ASN A 191 -11.09 14.81 3.95
C ASN A 191 -10.01 13.75 3.74
N HIS A 192 -10.41 12.52 3.44
CA HIS A 192 -9.51 11.44 3.08
C HIS A 192 -8.61 11.83 1.90
N GLU A 193 -9.18 12.36 0.82
CA GLU A 193 -8.43 12.75 -0.38
C GLU A 193 -7.47 13.91 -0.10
N ALA A 194 -7.88 14.89 0.70
CA ALA A 194 -7.02 16.00 1.12
C ALA A 194 -5.79 15.52 1.93
N ILE A 195 -5.97 14.52 2.80
CA ILE A 195 -4.87 13.92 3.57
C ILE A 195 -3.99 13.06 2.67
N TRP A 196 -4.59 12.15 1.90
CA TRP A 196 -3.86 11.17 1.10
C TRP A 196 -3.06 11.81 -0.03
N SER A 197 -3.60 12.87 -0.66
CA SER A 197 -2.87 13.62 -1.68
C SER A 197 -1.58 14.24 -1.13
N GLU A 198 -1.60 14.72 0.11
CA GLU A 198 -0.42 15.29 0.75
C GLU A 198 0.57 14.22 1.22
N ILE A 199 0.10 13.05 1.67
CA ILE A 199 0.93 11.87 1.94
C ILE A 199 1.66 11.42 0.67
N GLY A 200 0.95 11.27 -0.44
CA GLY A 200 1.51 10.80 -1.71
C GLY A 200 2.41 11.82 -2.38
N LYS A 201 1.97 13.07 -2.51
CA LYS A 201 2.69 14.13 -3.22
C LYS A 201 3.54 14.96 -2.25
N GLY A 202 2.89 15.63 -1.30
CA GLY A 202 3.47 16.68 -0.47
C GLY A 202 4.64 16.25 0.44
N PHE A 203 4.57 15.07 1.04
CA PHE A 203 5.62 14.54 1.91
C PHE A 203 6.75 13.88 1.13
N LEU A 204 6.44 13.08 0.11
CA LEU A 204 7.46 12.35 -0.66
C LEU A 204 8.35 13.27 -1.50
N ASP A 205 7.83 14.42 -1.92
CA ASP A 205 8.56 15.41 -2.73
C ASP A 205 9.02 16.65 -1.91
N GLY A 206 8.67 16.71 -0.62
CA GLY A 206 8.98 17.81 0.29
C GLY A 206 8.25 19.13 -0.02
N SER A 207 7.28 19.15 -0.93
CA SER A 207 6.56 20.36 -1.35
C SER A 207 5.54 20.84 -0.33
N LEU A 208 5.05 19.97 0.56
CA LEU A 208 4.14 20.37 1.64
C LEU A 208 4.82 21.36 2.59
N GLU A 209 6.11 21.15 2.89
CA GLU A 209 6.89 22.01 3.79
C GLU A 209 6.93 23.47 3.33
N LYS A 210 6.85 23.67 2.01
CA LYS A 210 6.96 24.96 1.33
C LYS A 210 5.63 25.74 1.24
N SER A 211 4.51 25.16 1.66
CA SER A 211 3.17 25.78 1.52
C SER A 211 2.37 25.80 2.82
N TYR A 212 2.18 26.99 3.38
CA TYR A 212 1.37 27.18 4.59
C TYR A 212 -0.11 26.82 4.37
N SER A 213 -0.69 27.17 3.22
CA SER A 213 -2.10 26.89 2.94
C SER A 213 -2.38 25.39 2.79
N ARG A 214 -1.48 24.64 2.15
CA ARG A 214 -1.59 23.18 2.04
C ARG A 214 -1.48 22.52 3.41
N LYS A 215 -0.53 22.96 4.25
CA LYS A 215 -0.41 22.50 5.65
C LYS A 215 -1.68 22.76 6.46
N ALA A 216 -2.26 23.94 6.35
CA ALA A 216 -3.49 24.29 7.04
C ALA A 216 -4.68 23.43 6.56
N CYS A 217 -4.80 23.21 5.26
CA CYS A 217 -5.83 22.34 4.68
C CYS A 217 -5.68 20.88 5.15
N TYR A 218 -4.46 20.34 5.11
CA TYR A 218 -4.14 19.02 5.63
C TYR A 218 -4.51 18.87 7.11
N ALA A 219 -4.09 19.83 7.95
CA ALA A 219 -4.37 19.81 9.38
C ALA A 219 -5.88 19.89 9.67
N SER A 220 -6.63 20.71 8.90
CA SER A 220 -8.09 20.79 9.01
C SER A 220 -8.75 19.47 8.65
N ALA A 221 -8.36 18.86 7.53
CA ALA A 221 -8.91 17.58 7.08
C ALA A 221 -8.63 16.46 8.10
N LEU A 222 -7.41 16.42 8.65
CA LEU A 222 -7.03 15.46 9.69
C LEU A 222 -7.86 15.66 10.96
N ALA A 223 -8.01 16.90 11.43
CA ALA A 223 -8.82 17.22 12.60
C ALA A 223 -10.30 16.85 12.41
N GLU A 224 -10.85 17.07 11.22
CA GLU A 224 -12.22 16.65 10.88
C GLU A 224 -12.38 15.12 10.91
N MET A 225 -11.45 14.38 10.31
CA MET A 225 -11.48 12.90 10.36
C MET A 225 -11.33 12.37 11.79
N GLU A 226 -10.44 12.96 12.59
CA GLU A 226 -10.33 12.62 14.01
C GLU A 226 -11.61 12.92 14.79
N SER A 227 -12.29 14.03 14.46
CA SER A 227 -13.57 14.36 15.09
C SER A 227 -14.66 13.33 14.76
N VAL A 228 -14.69 12.81 13.53
CA VAL A 228 -15.62 11.75 13.13
C VAL A 228 -15.32 10.45 13.89
N LEU A 229 -14.06 10.04 13.97
CA LEU A 229 -13.67 8.84 14.73
C LEU A 229 -14.04 8.97 16.21
N LYS A 230 -13.78 10.12 16.84
CA LYS A 230 -14.15 10.39 18.24
C LYS A 230 -15.66 10.33 18.47
N SER A 231 -16.47 10.85 17.53
CA SER A 231 -17.92 10.78 17.67
C SER A 231 -18.42 9.34 17.64
N VAL A 232 -17.86 8.50 16.74
CA VAL A 232 -18.18 7.07 16.66
C VAL A 232 -17.80 6.33 17.95
N ILE A 233 -16.62 6.59 18.53
CA ILE A 233 -16.22 6.00 19.83
C ILE A 233 -17.25 6.33 20.91
N LYS A 234 -17.69 7.58 20.98
CA LYS A 234 -18.67 8.04 21.98
C LYS A 234 -20.04 7.41 21.78
N GLU A 235 -20.48 7.26 20.54
CA GLU A 235 -21.74 6.59 20.18
C GLU A 235 -21.72 5.10 20.57
N ASN A 236 -20.59 4.42 20.35
CA ASN A 236 -20.44 2.99 20.60
C ASN A 236 -20.23 2.65 22.09
N SER A 237 -19.61 3.55 22.86
CA SER A 237 -19.32 3.34 24.30
C SER A 237 -20.56 3.26 25.20
N GLY A 238 -21.78 3.42 24.65
CA GLY A 238 -23.05 3.38 25.39
C GLY A 238 -24.16 2.54 24.76
N ARG A 239 -23.93 1.84 23.64
CA ARG A 239 -24.94 1.04 22.95
C ARG A 239 -24.43 -0.37 22.67
N GLY A 240 -25.26 -1.38 22.95
CA GLY A 240 -25.09 -2.71 22.37
C GLY A 240 -25.36 -2.62 20.87
N SER A 241 -24.32 -2.44 20.06
CA SER A 241 -24.46 -2.48 18.60
C SER A 241 -24.73 -3.92 18.16
N ASN A 242 -25.75 -4.12 17.31
CA ASN A 242 -26.00 -5.41 16.66
C ASN A 242 -24.93 -5.74 15.60
N GLN A 243 -24.11 -4.76 15.20
CA GLN A 243 -23.06 -4.89 14.21
C GLN A 243 -21.70 -4.67 14.86
N LEU A 244 -20.83 -5.69 14.85
CA LEU A 244 -19.48 -5.56 15.38
C LEU A 244 -18.59 -4.80 14.39
N THR A 245 -18.24 -3.56 14.71
CA THR A 245 -17.31 -2.76 13.92
C THR A 245 -15.85 -3.02 14.33
N PHE A 246 -14.90 -2.55 13.51
CA PHE A 246 -13.48 -2.56 13.84
C PHE A 246 -13.23 -1.80 15.15
N MET A 247 -13.81 -0.61 15.29
CA MET A 247 -13.66 0.21 16.48
C MET A 247 -14.24 -0.45 17.74
N ASP A 248 -15.36 -1.18 17.61
CA ASP A 248 -15.91 -1.99 18.71
C ASP A 248 -14.96 -3.11 19.13
N SER A 249 -14.31 -3.75 18.14
CA SER A 249 -13.32 -4.80 18.41
C SER A 249 -12.09 -4.24 19.13
N LEU A 250 -11.64 -3.03 18.79
CA LEU A 250 -10.55 -2.35 19.50
C LEU A 250 -10.96 -1.91 20.92
N LEU A 251 -12.19 -1.43 21.11
CA LEU A 251 -12.74 -1.09 22.43
C LEU A 251 -12.79 -2.33 23.34
N GLN A 252 -13.21 -3.48 22.80
CA GLN A 252 -13.21 -4.77 23.52
C GLN A 252 -11.81 -5.23 23.92
N ALA A 253 -10.79 -4.88 23.13
CA ALA A 253 -9.40 -5.19 23.41
C ALA A 253 -8.76 -4.28 24.49
N LYS A 254 -9.52 -3.34 25.07
CA LYS A 254 -9.08 -2.42 26.14
C LYS A 254 -7.86 -1.58 25.76
N LEU A 255 -7.75 -1.20 24.49
CA LEU A 255 -6.77 -0.22 24.04
C LEU A 255 -7.10 1.17 24.60
N SER A 256 -6.09 2.02 24.77
CA SER A 256 -6.31 3.43 25.11
C SER A 256 -7.04 4.14 23.97
N GLU A 257 -7.79 5.22 24.28
CA GLU A 257 -8.48 6.01 23.27
C GLU A 257 -7.54 6.49 22.16
N ARG A 258 -6.32 6.92 22.52
CA ARG A 258 -5.28 7.30 21.55
C ARG A 258 -4.92 6.15 20.62
N GLN A 259 -4.70 4.94 21.13
CA GLN A 259 -4.38 3.78 20.29
C GLN A 259 -5.54 3.43 19.36
N ILE A 260 -6.78 3.47 19.85
CA ILE A 260 -7.98 3.23 19.03
C ILE A 260 -8.04 4.24 17.89
N MET A 261 -7.80 5.52 18.17
CA MET A 261 -7.76 6.58 17.17
C MET A 261 -6.68 6.35 16.12
N GLU A 262 -5.45 6.05 16.55
CA GLU A 262 -4.32 5.79 15.65
C GLU A 262 -4.60 4.60 14.72
N GLU A 263 -5.08 3.48 15.26
CA GLU A 263 -5.42 2.30 14.45
C GLU A 263 -6.60 2.54 13.51
N SER A 264 -7.63 3.23 13.99
CA SER A 264 -8.82 3.51 13.17
C SER A 264 -8.52 4.48 12.04
N MET A 265 -7.66 5.47 12.27
CA MET A 265 -7.19 6.38 11.23
C MET A 265 -6.40 5.63 10.16
N VAL A 266 -5.48 4.75 10.57
CA VAL A 266 -4.70 3.93 9.63
C VAL A 266 -5.61 3.04 8.79
N PHE A 267 -6.49 2.27 9.42
CA PHE A 267 -7.39 1.37 8.69
C PHE A 267 -8.29 2.12 7.70
N THR A 268 -8.88 3.24 8.13
CA THR A 268 -9.82 4.00 7.30
C THR A 268 -9.13 4.82 6.20
N LEU A 269 -7.88 5.24 6.36
CA LEU A 269 -7.12 5.89 5.30
C LEU A 269 -6.54 4.87 4.32
N ALA A 270 -5.68 3.97 4.82
CA ALA A 270 -4.94 3.02 3.99
C ALA A 270 -5.87 1.96 3.39
N GLY A 271 -6.79 1.41 4.18
CA GLY A 271 -7.71 0.36 3.74
C GLY A 271 -8.54 0.79 2.54
N CYS A 272 -9.01 2.04 2.53
CA CYS A 272 -9.76 2.59 1.40
C CYS A 272 -8.93 2.62 0.11
N VAL A 273 -7.71 3.17 0.16
CA VAL A 273 -6.87 3.37 -1.03
C VAL A 273 -6.31 2.06 -1.55
N ILE A 274 -5.82 1.20 -0.67
CA ILE A 274 -5.24 -0.10 -1.03
C ILE A 274 -6.31 -0.97 -1.68
N THR A 275 -7.48 -1.08 -1.04
CA THR A 275 -8.59 -1.90 -1.57
C THR A 275 -9.09 -1.36 -2.90
N ALA A 276 -9.29 -0.04 -3.01
CA ALA A 276 -9.71 0.59 -4.26
C ALA A 276 -8.73 0.29 -5.40
N ASN A 277 -7.44 0.56 -5.20
CA ASN A 277 -6.45 0.41 -6.27
C ASN A 277 -6.16 -1.05 -6.61
N LEU A 278 -6.22 -1.97 -5.64
CA LEU A 278 -6.18 -3.41 -5.93
C LEU A 278 -7.31 -3.80 -6.88
N CYS A 279 -8.55 -3.38 -6.57
CA CYS A 279 -9.71 -3.67 -7.42
C CYS A 279 -9.58 -3.02 -8.80
N ILE A 280 -9.15 -1.76 -8.87
CA ILE A 280 -8.98 -1.01 -10.12
C ILE A 280 -7.98 -1.73 -11.03
N TRP A 281 -6.80 -2.07 -10.51
CA TRP A 281 -5.78 -2.75 -11.29
C TRP A 281 -6.21 -4.16 -11.69
N ALA A 282 -6.87 -4.91 -10.80
CA ALA A 282 -7.37 -6.25 -11.12
C ALA A 282 -8.38 -6.22 -12.27
N VAL A 283 -9.37 -5.33 -12.18
CA VAL A 283 -10.38 -5.13 -13.23
C VAL A 283 -9.74 -4.65 -14.53
N HIS A 284 -8.77 -3.72 -14.45
CA HIS A 284 -8.02 -3.28 -15.62
C HIS A 284 -7.26 -4.43 -16.29
N PHE A 285 -6.47 -5.21 -15.54
CA PHE A 285 -5.69 -6.31 -16.09
C PHE A 285 -6.57 -7.42 -16.69
N LEU A 286 -7.72 -7.72 -16.08
CA LEU A 286 -8.71 -8.63 -16.64
C LEU A 286 -9.33 -8.10 -17.93
N SER A 287 -9.54 -6.78 -18.04
CA SER A 287 -10.12 -6.16 -19.24
C SER A 287 -9.18 -6.19 -20.46
N VAL A 288 -7.88 -6.31 -20.23
CA VAL A 288 -6.86 -6.40 -21.29
C VAL A 288 -6.37 -7.84 -21.55
N SER A 289 -6.75 -8.80 -20.72
CA SER A 289 -6.31 -10.20 -20.79
C SER A 289 -7.48 -11.16 -20.80
N GLU A 290 -8.01 -11.43 -22.00
CA GLU A 290 -9.13 -12.36 -22.21
C GLU A 290 -8.81 -13.77 -21.71
N THR A 291 -7.58 -14.27 -21.96
CA THR A 291 -7.15 -15.60 -21.50
C THR A 291 -7.18 -15.74 -19.98
N VAL A 292 -6.73 -14.71 -19.25
CA VAL A 292 -6.77 -14.73 -17.78
C VAL A 292 -8.22 -14.63 -17.29
N GLN A 293 -9.04 -13.79 -17.93
CA GLN A 293 -10.45 -13.66 -17.60
C GLN A 293 -11.21 -14.98 -17.78
N GLU A 294 -10.96 -15.72 -18.87
CA GLU A 294 -11.60 -17.00 -19.13
C GLU A 294 -11.17 -18.08 -18.13
N LYS A 295 -9.88 -18.14 -17.80
CA LYS A 295 -9.38 -19.10 -16.80
C LYS A 295 -9.93 -18.81 -15.40
N LEU A 296 -10.10 -17.54 -15.05
CA LEU A 296 -10.77 -17.12 -13.83
C LEU A 296 -12.26 -17.48 -13.85
N HIS A 297 -12.96 -17.24 -14.96
CA HIS A 297 -14.35 -17.65 -15.13
C HIS A 297 -14.51 -19.16 -14.91
N GLN A 298 -13.66 -19.98 -15.53
CA GLN A 298 -13.69 -21.43 -15.37
C GLN A 298 -13.51 -21.86 -13.90
N GLU A 299 -12.53 -21.31 -13.18
CA GLU A 299 -12.37 -21.61 -11.75
C GLU A 299 -13.62 -21.24 -10.94
N LEU A 300 -14.20 -20.07 -11.21
CA LEU A 300 -15.41 -19.62 -10.51
C LEU A 300 -16.58 -20.57 -10.77
N THR A 301 -16.79 -20.98 -12.02
CA THR A 301 -17.81 -21.99 -12.38
C THR A 301 -17.56 -23.32 -11.66
N ASP A 302 -16.31 -23.79 -11.61
CA ASP A 302 -15.98 -25.09 -11.02
C ASP A 302 -16.14 -25.11 -9.50
N VAL A 303 -15.81 -24.01 -8.81
CA VAL A 303 -15.76 -23.95 -7.34
C VAL A 303 -17.07 -23.45 -6.73
N LEU A 304 -17.73 -22.50 -7.39
CA LEU A 304 -18.93 -21.80 -6.90
C LEU A 304 -20.22 -22.26 -7.62
N GLY A 305 -20.14 -22.70 -8.87
CA GLY A 305 -21.31 -22.89 -9.72
C GLY A 305 -22.06 -21.57 -9.91
N ASP A 306 -23.38 -21.60 -9.65
CA ASP A 306 -24.27 -20.43 -9.74
C ASP A 306 -24.41 -19.65 -8.43
N GLU A 307 -23.77 -20.11 -7.35
CA GLU A 307 -23.89 -19.49 -6.02
C GLU A 307 -22.95 -18.29 -5.87
N PRO A 308 -23.33 -17.25 -5.10
CA PRO A 308 -22.42 -16.20 -4.69
C PRO A 308 -21.24 -16.76 -3.88
N VAL A 309 -20.07 -16.12 -3.99
CA VAL A 309 -18.89 -16.53 -3.23
C VAL A 309 -19.11 -16.41 -1.72
N SER A 310 -18.74 -17.44 -0.96
CA SER A 310 -18.75 -17.43 0.49
C SER A 310 -17.35 -17.35 1.08
N LEU A 311 -17.23 -16.92 2.35
CA LEU A 311 -15.93 -16.82 3.04
C LEU A 311 -15.14 -18.14 3.05
N ASP A 312 -15.82 -19.28 3.22
CA ASP A 312 -15.22 -20.61 3.24
C ASP A 312 -14.76 -21.09 1.85
N LYS A 313 -15.32 -20.50 0.79
CA LYS A 313 -14.97 -20.78 -0.61
C LYS A 313 -13.81 -19.94 -1.13
N ILE A 314 -13.59 -18.72 -0.60
CA ILE A 314 -12.48 -17.85 -1.02
C ILE A 314 -11.11 -18.55 -1.01
N PRO A 315 -10.73 -19.35 0.02
CA PRO A 315 -9.47 -20.08 0.02
C PRO A 315 -9.34 -21.12 -1.11
N GLN A 316 -10.46 -21.57 -1.69
CA GLN A 316 -10.51 -22.57 -2.76
C GLN A 316 -10.29 -21.94 -4.15
N LEU A 317 -10.47 -20.62 -4.28
CA LEU A 317 -10.24 -19.85 -5.52
C LEU A 317 -8.75 -19.55 -5.71
N ARG A 318 -7.97 -20.57 -6.05
CA ARG A 318 -6.51 -20.51 -6.15
C ARG A 318 -6.05 -19.61 -7.29
N TYR A 319 -6.65 -19.74 -8.47
CA TYR A 319 -6.34 -18.91 -9.63
C TYR A 319 -6.74 -17.46 -9.38
N CYS A 320 -7.87 -17.19 -8.72
CA CYS A 320 -8.22 -15.85 -8.27
C CYS A 320 -7.14 -15.26 -7.35
N GLN A 321 -6.61 -16.04 -6.40
CA GLN A 321 -5.50 -15.57 -5.53
C GLN A 321 -4.22 -15.28 -6.33
N GLN A 322 -3.94 -16.07 -7.37
CA GLN A 322 -2.83 -15.83 -8.29
C GLN A 322 -3.04 -14.54 -9.10
N VAL A 323 -4.26 -14.29 -9.59
CA VAL A 323 -4.64 -13.05 -10.29
C VAL A 323 -4.44 -11.83 -9.38
N LEU A 324 -4.85 -11.92 -8.11
CA LEU A 324 -4.67 -10.82 -7.15
C LEU A 324 -3.19 -10.59 -6.81
N SER A 325 -2.41 -11.67 -6.65
CA SER A 325 -0.97 -11.57 -6.39
C SER A 325 -0.23 -10.96 -7.59
N GLU A 326 -0.60 -11.35 -8.81
CA GLU A 326 -0.06 -10.75 -10.04
C GLU A 326 -0.51 -9.31 -10.23
N THR A 327 -1.72 -8.96 -9.78
CA THR A 327 -2.19 -7.58 -9.76
C THR A 327 -1.30 -6.71 -8.87
N VAL A 328 -1.01 -7.15 -7.64
CA VAL A 328 -0.12 -6.43 -6.72
C VAL A 328 1.27 -6.26 -7.33
N ARG A 329 1.83 -7.31 -7.94
CA ARG A 329 3.15 -7.29 -8.57
C ARG A 329 3.20 -6.37 -9.79
N ALA A 330 2.33 -6.58 -10.78
CA ALA A 330 2.33 -5.87 -12.04
C ALA A 330 2.02 -4.38 -11.87
N ALA A 331 1.07 -4.04 -10.98
CA ALA A 331 0.76 -2.65 -10.65
C ALA A 331 1.82 -2.01 -9.75
N LYS A 332 2.73 -2.80 -9.13
CA LYS A 332 3.61 -2.36 -8.05
C LYS A 332 2.79 -1.63 -6.98
N LEU A 333 1.74 -2.30 -6.48
CA LEU A 333 0.65 -1.64 -5.74
C LEU A 333 1.16 -0.79 -4.57
N THR A 334 2.18 -1.26 -3.85
CA THR A 334 2.94 -0.45 -2.88
C THR A 334 4.42 -0.48 -3.27
N PRO A 335 4.89 0.50 -4.06
CA PRO A 335 6.22 0.43 -4.69
C PRO A 335 7.37 0.70 -3.71
N ILE A 336 7.06 1.17 -2.49
CA ILE A 336 8.03 1.61 -1.50
C ILE A 336 7.57 1.13 -0.11
N ALA A 337 8.51 0.65 0.69
CA ALA A 337 8.36 0.49 2.13
C ALA A 337 9.58 1.07 2.84
N ALA A 338 9.48 1.39 4.13
CA ALA A 338 10.62 1.88 4.88
C ALA A 338 10.67 1.36 6.32
N ARG A 339 11.88 1.24 6.85
CA ARG A 339 12.14 0.92 8.26
C ARG A 339 13.21 1.83 8.81
N LEU A 340 13.11 2.15 10.10
CA LEU A 340 14.20 2.79 10.82
C LEU A 340 15.13 1.72 11.37
N GLN A 341 16.42 1.86 11.11
CA GLN A 341 17.42 0.93 11.63
C GLN A 341 17.56 1.13 13.15
N GLU A 342 17.13 0.17 13.95
CA GLU A 342 17.15 0.33 15.41
C GLU A 342 18.49 -0.05 16.06
N VAL A 343 19.24 -0.95 15.42
CA VAL A 343 20.56 -1.41 15.84
C VAL A 343 21.47 -1.46 14.63
N GLU A 344 22.76 -1.21 14.77
CA GLU A 344 23.68 -1.33 13.64
C GLU A 344 23.61 -2.73 13.01
N GLY A 345 23.57 -2.78 11.68
CA GLY A 345 23.47 -4.02 10.91
C GLY A 345 24.39 -4.01 9.69
N LYS A 346 24.48 -5.15 9.01
CA LYS A 346 25.23 -5.28 7.76
C LYS A 346 24.36 -5.86 6.64
N VAL A 347 24.47 -5.28 5.45
CA VAL A 347 23.84 -5.78 4.22
C VAL A 347 24.88 -5.75 3.12
N ASP A 348 25.13 -6.90 2.50
CA ASP A 348 26.13 -7.06 1.43
C ASP A 348 27.51 -6.48 1.80
N GLY A 349 27.96 -6.74 3.03
CA GLY A 349 29.19 -6.19 3.59
C GLY A 349 29.14 -4.73 4.05
N HIS A 350 28.13 -3.96 3.63
CA HIS A 350 27.95 -2.56 4.00
C HIS A 350 27.34 -2.43 5.39
N VAL A 351 27.91 -1.54 6.22
CA VAL A 351 27.35 -1.22 7.55
C VAL A 351 26.21 -0.22 7.39
N ILE A 352 25.07 -0.54 7.99
CA ILE A 352 23.93 0.37 8.14
C ILE A 352 23.87 0.82 9.61
N PRO A 353 24.23 2.08 9.91
CA PRO A 353 24.21 2.60 11.27
C PRO A 353 22.81 2.59 11.88
N LYS A 354 22.75 2.52 13.21
CA LYS A 354 21.53 2.81 13.96
C LYS A 354 20.97 4.20 13.57
N GLU A 355 19.64 4.33 13.61
CA GLU A 355 18.84 5.50 13.26
C GLU A 355 18.89 5.89 11.77
N THR A 356 19.45 5.03 10.91
CA THR A 356 19.37 5.20 9.45
C THR A 356 17.99 4.82 8.94
N LEU A 357 17.40 5.64 8.08
CA LEU A 357 16.18 5.25 7.35
C LEU A 357 16.57 4.31 6.21
N VAL A 358 15.98 3.12 6.21
CA VAL A 358 16.19 2.11 5.17
C VAL A 358 14.91 2.01 4.33
N ILE A 359 15.02 2.31 3.05
CA ILE A 359 13.95 2.19 2.07
C ILE A 359 14.10 0.86 1.33
N TYR A 360 12.99 0.14 1.20
CA TYR A 360 12.87 -1.00 0.32
C TYR A 360 12.24 -0.52 -0.99
N ALA A 361 13.01 -0.57 -2.07
CA ALA A 361 12.55 -0.21 -3.41
C ALA A 361 11.72 -1.35 -4.01
N LEU A 362 10.58 -1.68 -3.37
CA LEU A 362 9.75 -2.83 -3.72
C LEU A 362 9.34 -2.83 -5.20
N GLY A 363 9.05 -1.67 -5.78
CA GLY A 363 8.72 -1.58 -7.20
C GLY A 363 9.87 -1.98 -8.13
N VAL A 364 11.12 -1.70 -7.73
CA VAL A 364 12.32 -2.18 -8.44
C VAL A 364 12.41 -3.69 -8.31
N VAL A 365 12.26 -4.20 -7.08
CA VAL A 365 12.31 -5.64 -6.79
C VAL A 365 11.23 -6.42 -7.55
N LEU A 366 10.02 -5.89 -7.68
CA LEU A 366 8.88 -6.54 -8.38
C LEU A 366 9.03 -6.58 -9.91
N GLN A 367 10.02 -5.87 -10.44
CA GLN A 367 10.36 -5.83 -11.87
C GLN A 367 11.73 -6.44 -12.19
N ASP A 368 12.46 -6.91 -11.19
CA ASP A 368 13.73 -7.60 -11.36
C ASP A 368 13.54 -8.88 -12.20
N ALA A 369 14.20 -8.95 -13.35
CA ALA A 369 14.06 -10.05 -14.29
C ALA A 369 14.69 -11.36 -13.77
N ASP A 370 15.65 -11.27 -12.85
CA ASP A 370 16.27 -12.44 -12.21
C ASP A 370 15.28 -13.12 -11.24
N THR A 371 14.40 -12.34 -10.61
CA THR A 371 13.35 -12.83 -9.72
C THR A 371 12.04 -13.14 -10.46
N TRP A 372 11.64 -12.31 -11.43
CA TRP A 372 10.34 -12.35 -12.10
C TRP A 372 10.50 -12.53 -13.61
N THR A 373 10.41 -13.77 -14.10
CA THR A 373 10.50 -14.05 -15.54
C THR A 373 9.45 -13.26 -16.33
N LEU A 374 9.89 -12.55 -17.38
CA LEU A 374 9.05 -11.63 -18.18
C LEU A 374 8.26 -10.65 -17.28
N PRO A 375 8.95 -9.74 -16.56
CA PRO A 375 8.34 -8.97 -15.47
C PRO A 375 7.25 -8.01 -15.94
N TYR A 376 7.24 -7.62 -17.22
CA TYR A 376 6.23 -6.73 -17.80
C TYR A 376 4.98 -7.46 -18.32
N ARG A 377 5.00 -8.81 -18.35
CA ARG A 377 3.82 -9.60 -18.73
C ARG A 377 2.96 -9.86 -17.50
N PHE A 378 1.68 -9.55 -17.60
CA PHE A 378 0.68 -9.96 -16.62
C PHE A 378 0.39 -11.46 -16.79
N ASP A 379 0.94 -12.27 -15.90
CA ASP A 379 0.87 -13.73 -15.95
C ASP A 379 0.65 -14.31 -14.55
N PRO A 380 -0.61 -14.58 -14.15
CA PRO A 380 -0.93 -15.18 -12.86
C PRO A 380 -0.30 -16.55 -12.63
N ASP A 381 -0.02 -17.32 -13.69
CA ASP A 381 0.49 -18.69 -13.57
C ASP A 381 1.88 -18.75 -12.94
N ARG A 382 2.63 -17.64 -12.90
CA ARG A 382 3.91 -17.55 -12.19
C ARG A 382 3.80 -17.87 -10.70
N PHE A 383 2.64 -17.66 -10.09
CA PHE A 383 2.41 -17.93 -8.68
C PHE A 383 2.06 -19.41 -8.40
N THR A 384 2.14 -20.27 -9.41
CA THR A 384 2.23 -21.73 -9.21
C THR A 384 3.62 -22.16 -8.69
N ASP A 385 4.66 -21.35 -8.94
CA ASP A 385 6.01 -21.61 -8.47
C ASP A 385 6.17 -21.19 -7.00
N GLU A 386 6.57 -22.14 -6.15
CA GLU A 386 6.82 -21.89 -4.73
C GLU A 386 7.93 -20.87 -4.47
N SER A 387 8.94 -20.79 -5.33
CA SER A 387 10.06 -19.84 -5.18
C SER A 387 9.60 -18.40 -5.39
N VAL A 388 8.70 -18.20 -6.35
CA VAL A 388 8.03 -16.92 -6.62
C VAL A 388 7.15 -16.55 -5.41
N MET A 389 6.34 -17.49 -4.91
CA MET A 389 5.53 -17.25 -3.71
C MET A 389 6.38 -16.92 -2.47
N LYS A 390 7.51 -17.61 -2.25
CA LYS A 390 8.44 -17.33 -1.14
C LYS A 390 9.02 -15.91 -1.24
N SER A 391 9.42 -15.49 -2.44
CA SER A 391 9.91 -14.13 -2.69
C SER A 391 8.81 -13.10 -2.45
N PHE A 392 7.60 -13.34 -2.95
CA PHE A 392 6.44 -12.47 -2.74
C PHE A 392 6.05 -12.33 -1.25
N SER A 393 6.06 -13.44 -0.50
CA SER A 393 5.81 -13.43 0.94
C SER A 393 6.88 -12.67 1.72
N LEU A 394 8.16 -12.78 1.33
CA LEU A 394 9.25 -12.04 1.96
C LEU A 394 9.06 -10.52 1.85
N LEU A 395 8.48 -10.05 0.73
CA LEU A 395 8.20 -8.64 0.49
C LEU A 395 6.98 -8.13 1.28
N GLY A 396 6.31 -8.97 2.07
CA GLY A 396 5.15 -8.59 2.89
C GLY A 396 3.83 -8.64 2.12
N PHE A 397 3.80 -9.28 0.95
CA PHE A 397 2.59 -9.42 0.13
C PHE A 397 1.86 -10.75 0.33
N SER A 398 2.33 -11.60 1.26
CA SER A 398 1.66 -12.85 1.65
C SER A 398 2.30 -13.43 2.92
N GLY A 399 1.62 -14.37 3.59
CA GLY A 399 2.13 -15.11 4.74
C GLY A 399 2.20 -14.31 6.05
N ASN A 400 2.99 -14.76 7.01
CA ASN A 400 3.02 -14.21 8.39
C ASN A 400 3.60 -12.78 8.49
N GLN A 401 4.34 -12.34 7.47
CA GLN A 401 4.86 -10.98 7.35
C GLN A 401 3.94 -10.09 6.53
N ALA A 402 2.77 -10.59 6.12
CA ALA A 402 1.82 -9.80 5.36
C ALA A 402 1.35 -8.57 6.13
N CYS A 403 1.03 -7.55 5.34
CA CYS A 403 0.25 -6.40 5.76
C CYS A 403 -1.09 -6.87 6.38
N PRO A 404 -1.47 -6.39 7.58
CA PRO A 404 -2.70 -6.83 8.26
C PRO A 404 -3.98 -6.63 7.43
N GLU A 405 -4.03 -5.57 6.62
CA GLU A 405 -5.16 -5.21 5.76
C GLU A 405 -5.23 -6.05 4.49
N LEU A 406 -4.19 -6.83 4.17
CA LEU A 406 -4.10 -7.57 2.92
C LEU A 406 -5.23 -8.59 2.77
N ARG A 407 -5.56 -9.33 3.85
CA ARG A 407 -6.68 -10.28 3.83
C ARG A 407 -7.98 -9.56 3.51
N PHE A 408 -8.22 -8.40 4.11
CA PHE A 408 -9.41 -7.60 3.84
C PHE A 408 -9.47 -7.18 2.36
N ALA A 409 -8.40 -6.57 1.85
CA ALA A 409 -8.36 -6.11 0.46
C ALA A 409 -8.54 -7.27 -0.53
N TYR A 410 -7.90 -8.42 -0.27
CA TYR A 410 -8.01 -9.61 -1.12
C TYR A 410 -9.41 -10.22 -1.06
N THR A 411 -10.06 -10.23 0.10
CA THR A 411 -11.45 -10.68 0.21
C THR A 411 -12.40 -9.76 -0.55
N VAL A 412 -12.27 -8.44 -0.41
CA VAL A 412 -13.09 -7.48 -1.19
C VAL A 412 -12.87 -7.68 -2.69
N ALA A 413 -11.62 -7.78 -3.12
CA ALA A 413 -11.29 -7.99 -4.52
C ALA A 413 -11.79 -9.35 -5.03
N ALA A 414 -11.64 -10.44 -4.27
CA ALA A 414 -12.15 -11.75 -4.66
C ALA A 414 -13.67 -11.76 -4.81
N VAL A 415 -14.41 -11.12 -3.89
CA VAL A 415 -15.87 -10.96 -3.99
C VAL A 415 -16.24 -10.17 -5.24
N LEU A 416 -15.58 -9.04 -5.48
CA LEU A 416 -15.78 -8.22 -6.66
C LEU A 416 -15.52 -8.99 -7.96
N LEU A 417 -14.36 -9.64 -8.06
CA LEU A 417 -13.97 -10.38 -9.25
C LEU A 417 -14.89 -11.57 -9.51
N SER A 418 -15.31 -12.28 -8.47
CA SER A 418 -16.27 -13.38 -8.58
C SER A 418 -17.59 -12.89 -9.18
N ALA A 419 -18.16 -11.84 -8.61
CA ALA A 419 -19.43 -11.27 -9.06
C ALA A 419 -19.35 -10.66 -10.47
N LEU A 420 -18.23 -9.99 -10.81
CA LEU A 420 -18.03 -9.42 -12.13
C LEU A 420 -17.85 -10.51 -13.18
N VAL A 421 -16.93 -11.44 -12.99
CA VAL A 421 -16.53 -12.39 -14.05
C VAL A 421 -17.61 -13.44 -14.30
N GLN A 422 -18.39 -13.83 -13.28
CA GLN A 422 -19.54 -14.72 -13.48
C GLN A 422 -20.64 -14.09 -14.37
N LYS A 423 -20.84 -12.77 -14.29
CA LYS A 423 -22.00 -12.11 -14.92
C LYS A 423 -21.65 -11.26 -16.15
N LEU A 424 -20.42 -10.77 -16.22
CA LEU A 424 -19.96 -9.78 -17.18
C LEU A 424 -18.65 -10.20 -17.84
N ARG A 425 -18.52 -9.84 -19.12
CA ARG A 425 -17.26 -9.82 -19.85
C ARG A 425 -16.68 -8.42 -19.83
N LEU A 426 -15.42 -8.31 -19.41
CA LEU A 426 -14.71 -7.04 -19.26
C LEU A 426 -13.81 -6.82 -20.48
N HIS A 427 -13.92 -5.65 -21.12
CA HIS A 427 -13.12 -5.28 -22.28
C HIS A 427 -12.47 -3.93 -22.08
N ARG A 428 -11.20 -3.80 -22.50
CA ARG A 428 -10.54 -2.49 -22.59
C ARG A 428 -11.28 -1.56 -23.57
N VAL A 429 -11.23 -0.26 -23.31
CA VAL A 429 -11.63 0.75 -24.29
C VAL A 429 -10.53 0.90 -25.34
N GLU A 430 -10.89 0.87 -26.62
CA GLU A 430 -9.93 1.02 -27.72
C GLU A 430 -9.26 2.40 -27.70
N GLY A 431 -7.94 2.43 -27.91
CA GLY A 431 -7.15 3.67 -27.91
C GLY A 431 -6.85 4.28 -26.53
N GLN A 432 -7.45 3.78 -25.45
CA GLN A 432 -7.13 4.24 -24.11
C GLN A 432 -5.79 3.67 -23.63
N VAL A 433 -4.90 4.54 -23.19
CA VAL A 433 -3.64 4.19 -22.52
C VAL A 433 -3.80 4.45 -21.02
N VAL A 434 -3.47 3.45 -20.21
CA VAL A 434 -3.52 3.56 -18.75
C VAL A 434 -2.11 3.68 -18.22
N GLU A 435 -1.75 4.87 -17.76
CA GLU A 435 -0.45 5.14 -17.13
C GLU A 435 -0.56 5.02 -15.61
N SER A 436 0.49 4.51 -14.96
CA SER A 436 0.59 4.46 -13.52
C SER A 436 1.08 5.80 -12.94
N ARG A 437 0.59 6.13 -11.75
CA ARG A 437 1.15 7.14 -10.87
C ARG A 437 1.65 6.48 -9.60
N TYR A 438 2.95 6.61 -9.35
CA TYR A 438 3.62 5.96 -8.24
C TYR A 438 3.69 6.89 -7.02
N GLU A 439 2.72 6.74 -6.13
CA GLU A 439 2.71 7.38 -4.81
C GLU A 439 2.98 6.29 -3.75
N LEU A 440 2.51 6.47 -2.50
CA LEU A 440 2.58 5.42 -1.48
C LEU A 440 1.80 4.16 -1.89
N VAL A 441 0.70 4.35 -2.62
CA VAL A 441 -0.06 3.29 -3.30
C VAL A 441 -0.18 3.66 -4.77
N THR A 442 0.20 2.75 -5.67
CA THR A 442 0.15 2.97 -7.11
C THR A 442 -1.30 2.99 -7.60
N ARG A 443 -1.63 4.05 -8.33
CA ARG A 443 -2.96 4.27 -8.91
C ARG A 443 -2.84 4.62 -10.39
N PRO A 444 -3.92 4.49 -11.19
CA PRO A 444 -3.96 5.10 -12.50
C PRO A 444 -3.75 6.63 -12.39
N LYS A 445 -3.02 7.19 -13.35
CA LYS A 445 -2.75 8.63 -13.43
C LYS A 445 -4.04 9.41 -13.71
N ASP A 446 -4.86 8.86 -14.60
CA ASP A 446 -6.15 9.39 -15.05
C ASP A 446 -7.27 8.36 -14.79
N ASP A 447 -8.52 8.78 -14.93
CA ASP A 447 -9.65 7.85 -14.80
C ASP A 447 -9.55 6.74 -15.84
N THR A 448 -9.76 5.50 -15.40
CA THR A 448 -9.68 4.32 -16.26
C THR A 448 -11.08 3.86 -16.61
N TRP A 449 -11.30 3.59 -17.90
CA TRP A 449 -12.59 3.17 -18.42
C TRP A 449 -12.52 1.75 -18.97
N ILE A 450 -13.60 0.99 -18.81
CA ILE A 450 -13.77 -0.32 -19.46
C ILE A 450 -15.12 -0.37 -20.17
N THR A 451 -15.28 -1.31 -21.10
CA THR A 451 -16.58 -1.72 -21.62
C THR A 451 -16.97 -3.03 -20.95
N VAL A 452 -18.22 -3.12 -20.49
CA VAL A 452 -18.78 -4.34 -19.92
C VAL A 452 -19.86 -4.88 -20.85
N ARG A 453 -19.93 -6.20 -21.00
CA ARG A 453 -20.99 -6.89 -21.74
C ARG A 453 -21.55 -8.02 -20.89
N GLN A 454 -22.82 -8.36 -21.06
CA GLN A 454 -23.37 -9.52 -20.37
C GLN A 454 -22.65 -10.79 -20.84
N SER A 455 -22.27 -11.66 -19.90
CA SER A 455 -21.75 -12.98 -20.23
C SER A 455 -22.90 -13.77 -20.85
N LYS A 456 -22.85 -14.05 -22.15
CA LYS A 456 -23.82 -14.95 -22.76
C LYS A 456 -23.62 -16.32 -22.11
N MET A 457 -24.61 -16.81 -21.37
CA MET A 457 -24.68 -18.22 -20.99
C MET A 457 -24.57 -19.03 -22.28
N ILE A 458 -23.48 -19.79 -22.44
CA ILE A 458 -23.27 -20.70 -23.57
C ILE A 458 -24.10 -21.96 -23.35
#